data_AF-A0A8J8AJV9-F1
#
_entry.id   AF-A0A8J8AJV9-F1
#
_cell.length_a   1.000
_cell.length_b   1.000
_cell.length_c   1.000
_cell.angle_alpha   90.00
_cell.angle_beta   90.00
_cell.angle_gamma   90.00
#
_symmetry.space_group_name_H-M   'P 1'
#
loop_
_entity.id
_entity.type
_entity.pdbx_description
1 polymer ?
#
loop_
_entity_poly.entity_id
_entity_poly.type
_entity_poly.pdbx_seq_one_letter_code
_entity_poly.pdbx_strand_id
1 'polypeptide(L)'
;MIIFVGRSNVGKSTLIFRLTGKWVKRGKRPGVTRRPVEVNWRGKTVVDMPGFGFMSGVPKRVQEKVKDEIVHFIENNADDIELAVLVIDGKAAPEIIERWEKRGEIPIDVEFYSFLRELGIPTIVAVNKMDKIKNLNATINFLAEKFGIPYGEIPETFVPISAKFGKNLTELRLLMEKKLREGKRPRESSENLEDDVGDGLLDSVER
;
A
#
# COMPACT_ATOMS: atom_id res chain seq x y z
N MET A 1 -3.21 13.69 -5.87
CA MET A 1 -1.94 13.02 -6.27
C MET A 1 -2.08 11.50 -6.21
N ILE A 2 -1.29 10.76 -6.99
CA ILE A 2 -1.19 9.29 -6.95
C ILE A 2 0.17 8.91 -6.37
N ILE A 3 0.19 8.22 -5.24
CA ILE A 3 1.45 7.78 -4.62
C ILE A 3 1.76 6.33 -4.96
N PHE A 4 3.03 6.04 -5.19
CA PHE A 4 3.54 4.69 -5.32
C PHE A 4 4.42 4.41 -4.11
N VAL A 5 4.13 3.32 -3.41
CA VAL A 5 4.78 2.91 -2.15
C VAL A 5 5.15 1.44 -2.21
N GLY A 6 6.03 0.99 -1.33
CA GLY A 6 6.48 -0.40 -1.28
C GLY A 6 7.93 -0.52 -0.88
N ARG A 7 8.35 -1.73 -0.55
CA ARG A 7 9.72 -2.00 -0.10
C ARG A 7 10.76 -1.68 -1.17
N SER A 8 11.99 -1.49 -0.72
CA SER A 8 13.13 -1.38 -1.64
C SER A 8 13.22 -2.58 -2.60
N ASN A 9 13.49 -2.30 -3.89
CA ASN A 9 13.69 -3.29 -4.95
C ASN A 9 12.46 -4.17 -5.36
N VAL A 10 11.25 -3.78 -4.97
CA VAL A 10 10.00 -4.43 -5.46
C VAL A 10 9.68 -4.14 -6.93
N GLY A 11 10.30 -3.11 -7.51
CA GLY A 11 10.13 -2.73 -8.93
C GLY A 11 9.20 -1.53 -9.17
N LYS A 12 8.94 -0.75 -8.13
CA LYS A 12 8.10 0.47 -8.15
C LYS A 12 8.51 1.49 -9.23
N SER A 13 9.76 1.92 -9.29
CA SER A 13 10.20 2.89 -10.31
C SER A 13 10.12 2.34 -11.74
N THR A 14 10.31 1.02 -11.93
CA THR A 14 10.07 0.36 -13.23
C THR A 14 8.60 0.41 -13.61
N LEU A 15 7.70 0.18 -12.65
CA LEU A 15 6.26 0.27 -12.87
C LEU A 15 5.83 1.69 -13.25
N ILE A 16 6.31 2.71 -12.52
CA ILE A 16 6.05 4.11 -12.83
C ILE A 16 6.50 4.44 -14.25
N PHE A 17 7.71 4.04 -14.65
CA PHE A 17 8.18 4.24 -16.03
C PHE A 17 7.26 3.57 -17.05
N ARG A 18 6.82 2.34 -16.81
CA ARG A 18 5.91 1.63 -17.72
C ARG A 18 4.53 2.28 -17.82
N LEU A 19 4.03 2.87 -16.74
CA LEU A 19 2.74 3.54 -16.72
C LEU A 19 2.81 4.93 -17.38
N THR A 20 3.86 5.68 -17.08
CA THR A 20 3.97 7.12 -17.38
C THR A 20 4.85 7.46 -18.58
N GLY A 21 5.73 6.53 -19.01
CA GLY A 21 6.79 6.79 -19.99
C GLY A 21 7.95 7.65 -19.45
N LYS A 22 7.91 8.07 -18.18
CA LYS A 22 8.89 8.99 -17.58
C LYS A 22 9.78 8.26 -16.60
N TRP A 23 11.09 8.44 -16.72
CA TRP A 23 12.04 7.96 -15.73
C TRP A 23 12.03 8.88 -14.52
N VAL A 24 11.65 8.34 -13.37
CA VAL A 24 12.05 8.92 -12.08
C VAL A 24 13.56 8.73 -11.94
N LYS A 25 14.31 9.84 -11.82
CA LYS A 25 15.79 9.83 -11.77
C LYS A 25 16.24 8.94 -10.61
N ARG A 26 16.72 7.73 -10.94
CA ARG A 26 17.30 6.80 -9.97
C ARG A 26 18.60 7.40 -9.45
N GLY A 27 18.70 7.61 -8.14
CA GLY A 27 20.00 7.84 -7.51
C GLY A 27 20.95 6.68 -7.85
N LYS A 28 22.24 6.96 -8.06
CA LYS A 28 23.24 6.00 -8.58
C LYS A 28 23.47 4.72 -7.73
N ARG A 29 22.81 4.56 -6.57
CA ARG A 29 22.93 3.37 -5.70
C ARG A 29 21.54 2.84 -5.28
N PRO A 30 21.38 1.54 -5.01
CA PRO A 30 20.19 1.02 -4.33
C PRO A 30 19.99 1.77 -3.00
N GLY A 31 18.77 2.23 -2.71
CA GLY A 31 18.43 2.92 -1.46
C GLY A 31 18.74 4.42 -1.37
N VAL A 32 19.02 5.14 -2.48
CA VAL A 32 19.27 6.60 -2.43
C VAL A 32 18.06 7.49 -2.75
N THR A 33 16.90 6.94 -3.10
CA THR A 33 15.68 7.76 -3.18
C THR A 33 15.26 8.09 -1.76
N ARG A 34 15.88 9.13 -1.18
CA ARG A 34 15.64 9.63 0.18
C ARG A 34 14.57 10.72 0.21
N ARG A 35 14.01 11.08 -0.94
CA ARG A 35 12.94 12.07 -1.09
C ARG A 35 11.94 11.57 -2.11
N PRO A 36 10.64 11.88 -1.96
CA PRO A 36 9.65 11.63 -2.98
C PRO A 36 10.08 12.23 -4.34
N VAL A 37 9.84 11.51 -5.42
CA VAL A 37 10.11 12.00 -6.79
C VAL A 37 8.81 12.09 -7.56
N GLU A 38 8.53 13.26 -8.11
CA GLU A 38 7.28 13.53 -8.80
C GLU A 38 7.42 13.47 -10.31
N VAL A 39 6.39 12.93 -10.96
CA VAL A 39 6.21 13.02 -12.42
C VAL A 39 4.77 13.40 -12.73
N ASN A 40 4.58 14.35 -13.64
CA ASN A 40 3.24 14.64 -14.16
C ASN A 40 2.82 13.53 -15.14
N TRP A 41 1.62 12.98 -14.94
CA TRP A 41 1.03 11.98 -15.82
C TRP A 41 -0.47 12.26 -15.97
N ARG A 42 -0.91 12.55 -17.21
CA ARG A 42 -2.32 12.81 -17.56
C ARG A 42 -3.00 13.84 -16.64
N GLY A 43 -2.33 14.95 -16.35
CA GLY A 43 -2.87 16.01 -15.51
C GLY A 43 -2.84 15.72 -14.00
N LYS A 44 -2.30 14.57 -13.58
CA LYS A 44 -2.10 14.22 -12.17
C LYS A 44 -0.63 14.16 -11.80
N THR A 45 -0.32 14.45 -10.55
CA THR A 45 1.01 14.24 -9.96
C THR A 45 1.14 12.79 -9.50
N VAL A 46 2.10 12.05 -10.06
CA VAL A 46 2.48 10.71 -9.63
C VAL A 46 3.75 10.82 -8.79
N VAL A 47 3.73 10.27 -7.58
CA VAL A 47 4.82 10.37 -6.60
C VAL A 47 5.45 9.01 -6.38
N ASP A 48 6.75 8.87 -6.69
CA ASP A 48 7.57 7.70 -6.33
C ASP A 48 8.11 7.89 -4.91
N MET A 49 7.52 7.21 -3.93
CA MET A 49 8.00 7.28 -2.55
C MET A 49 9.32 6.51 -2.36
N PRO A 50 10.19 6.94 -1.44
CA PRO A 50 11.31 6.13 -0.96
C PRO A 50 10.87 4.70 -0.62
N GLY A 51 11.71 3.71 -0.96
CA GLY A 51 11.41 2.32 -0.63
C GLY A 51 11.69 2.04 0.85
N PHE A 52 10.72 1.48 1.57
CA PHE A 52 10.89 1.14 2.99
C PHE A 52 11.51 -0.26 3.20
N GLY A 53 11.81 -0.59 4.45
CA GLY A 53 12.41 -1.85 4.87
C GLY A 53 13.91 -1.95 4.60
N PHE A 54 14.45 -3.18 4.71
CA PHE A 54 15.90 -3.41 4.64
C PHE A 54 16.52 -2.89 3.35
N MET A 55 17.47 -1.97 3.50
CA MET A 55 18.33 -1.45 2.43
C MET A 55 19.76 -1.87 2.71
N SER A 56 20.30 -2.74 1.85
CA SER A 56 21.70 -3.19 1.97
C SER A 56 22.65 -1.99 1.92
N GLY A 57 23.58 -1.91 2.87
CA GLY A 57 24.53 -0.81 3.00
C GLY A 57 23.97 0.48 3.62
N VAL A 58 22.74 0.48 4.14
CA VAL A 58 22.14 1.63 4.85
C VAL A 58 21.95 1.28 6.32
N PRO A 59 22.44 2.10 7.29
CA PRO A 59 22.26 1.84 8.72
C PRO A 59 20.78 1.78 9.14
N LYS A 60 20.42 0.92 10.10
CA LYS A 60 19.04 0.75 10.59
C LYS A 60 18.36 2.06 10.99
N ARG A 61 19.05 2.92 11.77
CA ARG A 61 18.54 4.24 12.17
C ARG A 61 18.16 5.14 10.97
N VAL A 62 18.87 5.00 9.84
CA VAL A 62 18.53 5.74 8.61
C VAL A 62 17.30 5.12 7.93
N GLN A 63 17.14 3.79 7.99
CA GLN A 63 15.96 3.11 7.46
C GLN A 63 14.70 3.48 8.25
N GLU A 64 14.79 3.55 9.59
CA GLU A 64 13.73 4.02 10.48
C GLU A 64 13.35 5.46 10.17
N LYS A 65 14.33 6.37 10.10
CA LYS A 65 14.08 7.76 9.72
C LYS A 65 13.36 7.89 8.36
N VAL A 66 13.73 7.07 7.38
CA VAL A 66 13.04 7.04 6.08
C VAL A 66 11.60 6.52 6.22
N LYS A 67 11.34 5.53 7.09
CA LYS A 67 9.96 5.10 7.40
C LYS A 67 9.16 6.28 7.97
N ASP A 68 9.72 6.99 8.95
CA ASP A 68 9.05 8.13 9.60
C ASP A 68 8.77 9.26 8.59
N GLU A 69 9.74 9.59 7.73
CA GLU A 69 9.56 10.58 6.67
C GLU A 69 8.47 10.20 5.66
N ILE A 70 8.34 8.91 5.32
CA ILE A 70 7.27 8.40 4.45
C ILE A 70 5.92 8.55 5.15
N VAL A 71 5.82 8.12 6.42
CA VAL A 71 4.57 8.17 7.21
C VAL A 71 4.10 9.61 7.32
N HIS A 72 4.96 10.52 7.79
CA HIS A 72 4.63 11.94 7.92
C HIS A 72 4.26 12.60 6.60
N PHE A 73 4.92 12.24 5.50
CA PHE A 73 4.52 12.75 4.18
C PHE A 73 3.09 12.31 3.85
N ILE A 74 2.74 11.04 4.06
CA ILE A 74 1.43 10.51 3.71
C ILE A 74 0.34 11.08 4.64
N GLU A 75 0.61 11.23 5.94
CA GLU A 75 -0.32 11.84 6.88
C GLU A 75 -0.61 13.31 6.54
N ASN A 76 0.44 14.11 6.35
CA ASN A 76 0.31 15.55 6.07
C ASN A 76 -0.34 15.85 4.72
N ASN A 77 -0.28 14.92 3.78
CA ASN A 77 -0.88 15.05 2.45
C ASN A 77 -2.07 14.09 2.28
N ALA A 78 -2.59 13.52 3.37
CA ALA A 78 -3.55 12.44 3.31
C ALA A 78 -4.72 12.84 2.42
N ASP A 79 -5.29 14.03 2.61
CA ASP A 79 -6.43 14.58 1.88
C ASP A 79 -6.16 14.79 0.38
N ASP A 80 -4.93 15.14 0.00
CA ASP A 80 -4.53 15.34 -1.39
C ASP A 80 -4.19 14.04 -2.12
N ILE A 81 -3.96 12.93 -1.41
CA ILE A 81 -3.66 11.62 -2.01
C ILE A 81 -4.95 10.96 -2.47
N GLU A 82 -5.19 10.94 -3.78
CA GLU A 82 -6.40 10.36 -4.40
C GLU A 82 -6.31 8.84 -4.52
N LEU A 83 -5.09 8.29 -4.59
CA LEU A 83 -4.84 6.86 -4.79
C LEU A 83 -3.43 6.49 -4.34
N ALA A 84 -3.31 5.37 -3.63
CA ALA A 84 -2.04 4.70 -3.36
C ALA A 84 -1.92 3.41 -4.18
N VAL A 85 -0.75 3.19 -4.78
CA VAL A 85 -0.36 1.92 -5.38
C VAL A 85 0.77 1.32 -4.55
N LEU A 86 0.41 0.34 -3.72
CA LEU A 86 1.36 -0.45 -2.95
C LEU A 86 1.95 -1.55 -3.83
N VAL A 87 3.23 -1.44 -4.15
CA VAL A 87 3.94 -2.40 -5.00
C VAL A 87 4.64 -3.42 -4.13
N ILE A 88 4.31 -4.70 -4.32
CA ILE A 88 4.94 -5.81 -3.60
C ILE A 88 5.64 -6.76 -4.58
N ASP A 89 6.73 -7.39 -4.14
CA ASP A 89 7.34 -8.49 -4.88
C ASP A 89 6.59 -9.77 -4.57
N GLY A 90 5.70 -10.22 -5.44
CA GLY A 90 4.84 -11.37 -5.17
C GLY A 90 5.60 -12.69 -5.02
N LYS A 91 6.85 -12.79 -5.48
CA LYS A 91 7.67 -13.98 -5.20
C LYS A 91 8.22 -13.94 -3.78
N ALA A 92 8.69 -12.79 -3.33
CA ALA A 92 9.44 -12.65 -2.08
C ALA A 92 8.54 -12.33 -0.88
N ALA A 93 7.40 -11.66 -1.10
CA ALA A 93 6.51 -11.20 -0.05
C ALA A 93 5.98 -12.33 0.84
N PRO A 94 5.48 -13.47 0.31
CA PRO A 94 4.97 -14.54 1.18
C PRO A 94 6.00 -15.07 2.17
N GLU A 95 7.21 -15.38 1.68
CA GLU A 95 8.32 -15.86 2.52
C GLU A 95 8.75 -14.82 3.56
N ILE A 96 8.71 -13.54 3.21
CA ILE A 96 9.07 -12.48 4.15
C ILE A 96 7.99 -12.31 5.22
N ILE A 97 6.72 -12.34 4.84
CA ILE A 97 5.59 -12.28 5.79
C ILE A 97 5.69 -13.42 6.80
N GLU A 98 5.84 -14.66 6.34
CA GLU A 98 5.97 -15.82 7.23
C GLU A 98 7.16 -15.71 8.19
N ARG A 99 8.30 -15.18 7.72
CA ARG A 99 9.49 -15.00 8.57
C ARG A 99 9.29 -13.96 9.66
N TRP A 100 8.54 -12.91 9.39
CA TRP A 100 8.21 -11.85 10.36
C TRP A 100 7.22 -12.37 11.40
N GLU A 101 6.17 -13.05 10.95
CA GLU A 101 5.17 -13.66 11.84
C GLU A 101 5.79 -14.71 12.78
N LYS A 102 6.72 -15.53 12.28
CA LYS A 102 7.48 -16.49 13.11
C LYS A 102 8.29 -15.84 14.23
N ARG A 103 8.60 -14.55 14.11
CA ARG A 103 9.29 -13.75 15.13
C ARG A 103 8.32 -12.98 16.04
N GLY A 104 7.02 -13.10 15.82
CA GLY A 104 6.00 -12.30 16.49
C GLY A 104 5.97 -10.84 16.03
N GLU A 105 6.52 -10.54 14.84
CA GLU A 105 6.58 -9.19 14.28
C GLU A 105 5.53 -9.02 13.18
N ILE A 106 4.92 -7.82 13.09
CA ILE A 106 3.97 -7.49 12.03
C ILE A 106 4.75 -7.23 10.73
N PRO A 107 4.46 -7.95 9.62
CA PRO A 107 5.13 -7.71 8.35
C PRO A 107 4.89 -6.29 7.83
N ILE A 108 5.95 -5.60 7.41
CA ILE A 108 5.87 -4.20 6.97
C ILE A 108 4.87 -3.99 5.82
N ASP A 109 4.78 -4.94 4.88
CA ASP A 109 3.85 -4.81 3.75
C ASP A 109 2.37 -4.82 4.22
N VAL A 110 2.06 -5.57 5.29
CA VAL A 110 0.74 -5.63 5.92
C VAL A 110 0.48 -4.38 6.75
N GLU A 111 1.42 -4.01 7.63
CA GLU A 111 1.36 -2.79 8.46
C GLU A 111 1.09 -1.55 7.60
N PHE A 112 1.83 -1.41 6.50
CA PHE A 112 1.72 -0.25 5.62
C PHE A 112 0.40 -0.21 4.84
N TYR A 113 -0.15 -1.37 4.49
CA TYR A 113 -1.47 -1.43 3.87
C TYR A 113 -2.59 -1.02 4.85
N SER A 114 -2.53 -1.50 6.09
CA SER A 114 -3.48 -1.11 7.14
C SER A 114 -3.43 0.39 7.40
N PHE A 115 -2.23 0.97 7.52
CA PHE A 115 -2.03 2.41 7.66
C PHE A 115 -2.70 3.23 6.53
N LEU A 116 -2.54 2.82 5.26
CA LEU A 116 -3.21 3.50 4.15
C LEU A 116 -4.74 3.41 4.22
N ARG A 117 -5.27 2.27 4.67
CA ARG A 117 -6.71 2.08 4.89
C ARG A 117 -7.24 2.96 6.02
N GLU A 118 -6.53 3.04 7.14
CA GLU A 118 -6.88 3.90 8.29
C GLU A 118 -6.97 5.38 7.88
N LEU A 119 -6.09 5.83 6.98
CA LEU A 119 -6.14 7.19 6.45
C LEU A 119 -7.28 7.42 5.44
N GLY A 120 -8.03 6.38 5.07
CA GLY A 120 -9.10 6.43 4.07
C GLY A 120 -8.58 6.55 2.63
N ILE A 121 -7.31 6.20 2.39
CA ILE A 121 -6.69 6.32 1.06
C ILE A 121 -7.04 5.09 0.21
N PRO A 122 -7.72 5.25 -0.95
CA PRO A 122 -7.97 4.17 -1.88
C PRO A 122 -6.65 3.52 -2.26
N THR A 123 -6.54 2.20 -2.09
CA THR A 123 -5.27 1.49 -2.26
C THR A 123 -5.42 0.32 -3.23
N ILE A 124 -4.47 0.20 -4.17
CA ILE A 124 -4.28 -0.97 -5.03
C ILE A 124 -2.97 -1.64 -4.64
N VAL A 125 -2.97 -2.95 -4.48
CA VAL A 125 -1.80 -3.78 -4.28
C VAL A 125 -1.34 -4.34 -5.63
N ALA A 126 -0.31 -3.74 -6.21
CA ALA A 126 0.32 -4.21 -7.43
C ALA A 126 1.31 -5.36 -7.10
N VAL A 127 0.88 -6.60 -7.32
CA VAL A 127 1.69 -7.80 -7.06
C VAL A 127 2.67 -8.02 -8.21
N ASN A 128 3.83 -7.38 -8.09
CA ASN A 128 4.84 -7.34 -9.14
C ASN A 128 5.69 -8.60 -9.19
N LYS A 129 6.40 -8.77 -10.31
CA LYS A 129 7.21 -9.95 -10.63
C LYS A 129 6.39 -11.23 -10.73
N MET A 130 5.14 -11.11 -11.21
CA MET A 130 4.26 -12.27 -11.46
C MET A 130 4.91 -13.34 -12.35
N ASP A 131 5.85 -12.95 -13.22
CA ASP A 131 6.64 -13.86 -14.06
C ASP A 131 7.51 -14.84 -13.27
N LYS A 132 7.71 -14.60 -11.96
CA LYS A 132 8.50 -15.47 -11.08
C LYS A 132 7.66 -16.23 -10.06
N ILE A 133 6.34 -16.10 -10.11
CA ILE A 133 5.41 -16.74 -9.18
C ILE A 133 4.94 -18.05 -9.80
N LYS A 134 5.14 -19.18 -9.10
CA LYS A 134 4.75 -20.50 -9.60
C LYS A 134 3.23 -20.70 -9.58
N ASN A 135 2.60 -20.35 -8.45
CA ASN A 135 1.15 -20.45 -8.28
C ASN A 135 0.61 -19.06 -7.91
N LEU A 136 0.12 -18.34 -8.92
CA LEU A 136 -0.34 -16.97 -8.78
C LEU A 136 -1.57 -16.87 -7.86
N ASN A 137 -2.54 -17.75 -8.06
CA ASN A 137 -3.79 -17.74 -7.29
C ASN A 137 -3.52 -18.02 -5.81
N ALA A 138 -2.71 -19.03 -5.50
CA ALA A 138 -2.34 -19.32 -4.11
C ALA A 138 -1.59 -18.14 -3.46
N THR A 139 -0.71 -17.47 -4.22
CA THR A 139 0.03 -16.31 -3.72
C THR A 139 -0.90 -15.13 -3.44
N ILE A 140 -1.84 -14.84 -4.34
CA ILE A 140 -2.81 -13.75 -4.17
C ILE A 140 -3.75 -14.05 -2.99
N ASN A 141 -4.25 -15.27 -2.87
CA ASN A 141 -5.11 -15.67 -1.75
C ASN A 141 -4.39 -15.57 -0.41
N PHE A 142 -3.14 -16.03 -0.34
CA PHE A 142 -2.30 -15.86 0.85
C PHE A 142 -2.14 -14.38 1.21
N LEU A 143 -1.78 -13.53 0.24
CA LEU A 143 -1.60 -12.10 0.49
C LEU A 143 -2.92 -11.44 0.91
N ALA A 144 -4.04 -11.80 0.31
CA ALA A 144 -5.35 -11.28 0.66
C ALA A 144 -5.73 -11.63 2.11
N GLU A 145 -5.53 -12.88 2.53
CA GLU A 145 -5.72 -13.32 3.91
C GLU A 145 -4.86 -12.49 4.87
N LYS A 146 -3.56 -12.36 4.58
CA LYS A 146 -2.62 -11.59 5.42
C LYS A 146 -2.95 -10.10 5.49
N PHE A 147 -3.57 -9.54 4.47
CA PHE A 147 -3.97 -8.14 4.41
C PHE A 147 -5.40 -7.92 4.93
N GLY A 148 -6.10 -8.98 5.39
CA GLY A 148 -7.47 -8.90 5.87
C GLY A 148 -8.49 -8.56 4.78
N ILE A 149 -8.23 -8.98 3.54
CA ILE A 149 -9.08 -8.67 2.38
C ILE A 149 -10.07 -9.82 2.13
N PRO A 150 -11.38 -9.55 2.16
CA PRO A 150 -12.39 -10.54 1.80
C PRO A 150 -12.20 -11.05 0.38
N TYR A 151 -12.51 -12.33 0.14
CA TYR A 151 -12.32 -12.96 -1.17
C TYR A 151 -12.98 -12.20 -2.32
N GLY A 152 -14.17 -11.63 -2.10
CA GLY A 152 -14.89 -10.83 -3.09
C GLY A 152 -14.21 -9.50 -3.46
N GLU A 153 -13.36 -8.96 -2.58
CA GLU A 153 -12.66 -7.69 -2.78
C GLU A 153 -11.27 -7.87 -3.40
N ILE A 154 -10.79 -9.11 -3.55
CA ILE A 154 -9.48 -9.41 -4.14
C ILE A 154 -9.31 -8.75 -5.52
N PRO A 155 -10.25 -8.88 -6.49
CA PRO A 155 -10.09 -8.28 -7.82
C PRO A 155 -10.10 -6.75 -7.79
N GLU A 156 -10.66 -6.13 -6.75
CA GLU A 156 -10.72 -4.68 -6.58
C GLU A 156 -9.51 -4.11 -5.82
N THR A 157 -8.67 -4.99 -5.27
CA THR A 157 -7.53 -4.61 -4.43
C THR A 157 -6.22 -5.09 -5.02
N PHE A 158 -6.12 -6.34 -5.45
CA PHE A 158 -4.88 -6.94 -5.94
C PHE A 158 -4.84 -7.02 -7.46
N VAL A 159 -3.74 -6.54 -8.04
CA VAL A 159 -3.47 -6.72 -9.48
C VAL A 159 -2.09 -7.37 -9.65
N PRO A 160 -2.02 -8.64 -10.07
CA PRO A 160 -0.75 -9.25 -10.40
C PRO A 160 -0.21 -8.69 -11.71
N ILE A 161 1.05 -8.24 -11.70
CA ILE A 161 1.70 -7.59 -12.83
C ILE A 161 3.14 -8.07 -13.02
N SER A 162 3.67 -7.84 -14.23
CA SER A 162 5.12 -7.82 -14.44
C SER A 162 5.53 -6.47 -15.03
N ALA A 163 6.03 -5.57 -14.18
CA ALA A 163 6.57 -4.29 -14.65
C ALA A 163 7.76 -4.48 -15.61
N LYS A 164 8.52 -5.57 -15.45
CA LYS A 164 9.64 -5.89 -16.36
C LYS A 164 9.13 -6.16 -17.78
N PHE A 165 8.11 -7.02 -17.90
CA PHE A 165 7.61 -7.50 -19.20
C PHE A 165 6.38 -6.75 -19.71
N GLY A 166 5.83 -5.81 -18.94
CA GLY A 166 4.63 -5.07 -19.29
C GLY A 166 3.32 -5.88 -19.18
N LYS A 167 3.33 -7.01 -18.47
CA LYS A 167 2.13 -7.85 -18.31
C LYS A 167 1.17 -7.24 -17.28
N ASN A 168 -0.12 -7.33 -17.59
CA ASN A 168 -1.25 -6.87 -16.79
C ASN A 168 -1.27 -5.38 -16.43
N LEU A 169 -0.59 -4.54 -17.22
CA LEU A 169 -0.55 -3.09 -16.97
C LEU A 169 -1.84 -2.39 -17.38
N THR A 170 -2.62 -2.97 -18.30
CA THR A 170 -3.91 -2.41 -18.72
C THR A 170 -4.93 -2.56 -17.60
N GLU A 171 -4.97 -3.73 -16.98
CA GLU A 171 -5.81 -4.10 -15.85
C GLU A 171 -5.51 -3.21 -14.65
N LEU A 172 -4.22 -2.98 -14.36
CA LEU A 172 -3.82 -2.02 -13.34
C LEU A 172 -4.33 -0.61 -13.67
N ARG A 173 -4.16 -0.13 -14.91
CA ARG A 173 -4.65 1.19 -15.31
C ARG A 173 -6.17 1.32 -15.18
N LEU A 174 -6.92 0.31 -15.60
CA LEU A 174 -8.38 0.30 -15.51
C LEU A 174 -8.83 0.37 -14.04
N LEU A 175 -8.19 -0.38 -13.14
CA LEU A 175 -8.51 -0.32 -11.72
C LEU A 175 -8.11 1.02 -11.09
N MET A 176 -6.95 1.59 -11.49
CA MET A 176 -6.55 2.93 -11.07
C MET A 176 -7.60 3.97 -11.51
N GLU A 177 -8.04 3.93 -12.77
CA GLU A 177 -9.06 4.85 -13.31
C GLU A 177 -10.43 4.66 -12.64
N LYS A 178 -10.81 3.42 -12.28
CA LYS A 178 -12.01 3.12 -11.49
C LYS A 178 -11.93 3.80 -10.11
N LYS A 179 -10.89 3.52 -9.32
CA LYS A 179 -10.74 4.08 -7.96
C LYS A 179 -10.62 5.61 -7.95
N LEU A 180 -9.92 6.19 -8.93
CA LEU A 180 -9.82 7.65 -9.07
C LEU A 180 -11.18 8.31 -9.35
N ARG A 181 -12.10 7.60 -10.01
CA ARG A 181 -13.46 8.09 -10.29
C ARG A 181 -14.38 7.95 -9.08
N GLU A 182 -14.24 6.86 -8.34
CA GLU A 182 -14.99 6.60 -7.09
C GLU A 182 -14.58 7.57 -5.98
N GLY A 183 -13.34 8.06 -6.02
CA GLY A 183 -12.82 9.01 -5.03
C GLY A 183 -12.58 8.36 -3.67
N LYS A 184 -12.33 9.19 -2.65
CA LYS A 184 -12.20 8.73 -1.28
C LYS A 184 -13.57 8.41 -0.70
N ARG A 185 -13.65 7.30 0.05
CA ARG A 185 -14.76 7.12 0.98
C ARG A 185 -14.57 8.10 2.14
N PRO A 186 -15.64 8.75 2.65
CA PRO A 186 -15.55 9.54 3.86
C PRO A 186 -14.92 8.71 4.98
N ARG A 187 -14.04 9.33 5.79
CA ARG A 187 -13.59 8.69 7.04
C ARG A 187 -14.84 8.51 7.91
N GLU A 188 -15.14 7.28 8.32
CA GLU A 188 -16.12 7.06 9.38
C GLU A 188 -15.55 7.75 10.63
N SER A 189 -16.15 8.86 11.03
CA SER A 189 -15.84 9.54 12.28
C SER A 189 -16.11 8.56 13.42
N SER A 190 -15.11 8.32 14.26
CA SER A 190 -15.22 7.48 15.47
C SER A 190 -16.12 8.08 16.57
N GLU A 191 -16.94 9.08 16.25
CA GLU A 191 -17.95 9.66 17.12
C GLU A 191 -19.28 8.99 16.78
N ASN A 192 -19.66 7.93 17.52
CA ASN A 192 -21.02 7.44 17.77
C ASN A 192 -20.99 6.06 18.46
N LEU A 193 -20.25 5.92 19.56
CA LEU A 193 -20.31 4.73 20.44
C LEU A 193 -20.58 5.06 21.91
N GLU A 194 -20.90 6.31 22.24
CA GLU A 194 -21.34 6.72 23.58
C GLU A 194 -22.70 7.40 23.46
N ASP A 195 -23.80 6.63 23.30
CA ASP A 195 -25.16 7.13 23.54
C ASP A 195 -26.22 6.01 23.66
N ASP A 196 -25.83 4.76 23.95
CA ASP A 196 -26.82 3.66 24.08
C ASP A 196 -26.49 2.63 25.18
N VAL A 197 -26.14 3.13 26.37
CA VAL A 197 -26.34 2.36 27.61
C VAL A 197 -27.38 3.11 28.42
N GLY A 198 -28.64 2.76 28.16
CA GLY A 198 -29.82 3.29 28.81
C GLY A 198 -29.74 3.25 30.33
N ASP A 199 -29.96 4.42 30.90
CA ASP A 199 -30.38 4.63 32.28
C ASP A 199 -31.81 4.08 32.42
N GLY A 200 -31.93 2.82 32.82
CA GLY A 200 -33.20 2.08 32.71
C GLY A 200 -33.26 0.84 33.57
N LEU A 201 -32.74 0.87 34.79
CA LEU A 201 -33.00 -0.14 35.82
C LEU A 201 -32.58 0.40 37.18
N LEU A 202 -33.50 1.10 37.87
CA LEU A 202 -33.56 1.24 39.33
C LEU A 202 -34.84 2.02 39.64
N ASP A 203 -35.97 1.31 39.70
CA ASP A 203 -37.10 1.63 40.59
C ASP A 203 -38.23 0.62 40.32
N SER A 204 -38.35 -0.39 41.18
CA SER A 204 -39.60 -1.08 41.55
C SER A 204 -39.31 -2.37 42.33
N VAL A 205 -38.75 -2.28 43.54
CA VAL A 205 -38.97 -3.29 44.58
C VAL A 205 -39.03 -2.60 45.95
N GLU A 206 -40.11 -1.84 46.18
CA GLU A 206 -40.65 -1.62 47.53
C GLU A 206 -42.18 -1.48 47.43
N ARG A 207 -42.88 -2.61 47.57
CA ARG A 207 -44.12 -2.80 48.35
C ARG A 207 -44.68 -4.20 48.14
#